data_AF-A0A7J9C5K0-F1
#
_entry.id   AF-A0A7J9C5K0-F1
#
_cell.length_a   1.000
_cell.length_b   1.000
_cell.length_c   1.000
_cell.angle_alpha   90.00
_cell.angle_beta   90.00
_cell.angle_gamma   90.00
#
_symmetry.space_group_name_H-M   'P 1'
#
loop_
_entity.id
_entity.type
_entity.pdbx_description
1 polymer ?
#
loop_
_entity_poly.entity_id
_entity_poly.type
_entity_poly.pdbx_seq_one_letter_code
_entity_poly.pdbx_strand_id
1 'polypeptide(L)'
;MTIARTWAFNDGDYMPLQTSPGSYNEDVFKILEEKENKYVQWAKQRGQDLENEDDFYTNSLVKEYYKNHVKAVLTRNNTITGVLYKDDPTIFAWELINEPHCPTGPSGARF
;
A
#
# COMPACT_ATOMS: atom_id res chain seq x y z
N MET A 1 -4.20 28.31 4.24
CA MET A 1 -4.01 26.92 3.78
C MET A 1 -4.79 26.02 4.71
N THR A 2 -5.66 25.18 4.19
CA THR A 2 -6.41 24.16 4.97
C THR A 2 -5.97 22.79 4.47
N ILE A 3 -5.56 21.90 5.37
CA ILE A 3 -5.06 20.56 5.05
C ILE A 3 -6.14 19.54 5.38
N ALA A 4 -6.33 18.56 4.49
CA ALA A 4 -7.12 17.37 4.76
C ALA A 4 -6.21 16.14 4.69
N ARG A 5 -6.34 15.24 5.65
CA ARG A 5 -5.77 13.89 5.57
C ARG A 5 -6.84 12.98 5.01
N THR A 6 -6.54 12.36 3.89
CA THR A 6 -7.37 11.29 3.35
C THR A 6 -6.49 10.13 3.01
N TRP A 7 -7.09 8.97 3.08
CA TRP A 7 -6.54 7.83 2.42
C TRP A 7 -6.61 8.02 0.92
N ALA A 8 -5.61 7.55 0.19
CA ALA A 8 -5.62 7.63 -1.27
C ALA A 8 -6.62 6.63 -1.90
N PHE A 9 -7.69 6.22 -1.18
CA PHE A 9 -8.41 4.97 -1.46
C PHE A 9 -9.77 4.69 -0.68
N ASN A 10 -10.61 3.66 -1.01
CA ASN A 10 -12.00 3.35 -0.45
C ASN A 10 -12.27 1.99 0.32
N ASP A 11 -13.00 1.99 1.47
CA ASP A 11 -13.13 0.96 2.59
C ASP A 11 -14.12 -0.19 2.32
N GLY A 12 -14.66 -0.30 1.10
CA GLY A 12 -15.70 -1.28 0.77
C GLY A 12 -15.14 -2.57 0.15
N ASP A 13 -15.57 -3.70 0.69
CA ASP A 13 -15.13 -5.09 0.44
C ASP A 13 -15.36 -5.65 -0.99
N TYR A 14 -15.73 -4.82 -1.98
CA TYR A 14 -16.30 -5.32 -3.24
C TYR A 14 -15.41 -5.26 -4.49
N MET A 15 -14.26 -4.56 -4.50
CA MET A 15 -13.35 -4.53 -5.68
C MET A 15 -11.91 -4.15 -5.31
N PRO A 16 -10.95 -5.09 -5.20
CA PRO A 16 -9.57 -4.77 -4.84
C PRO A 16 -8.79 -4.08 -5.97
N LEU A 17 -8.10 -2.98 -5.65
CA LEU A 17 -7.23 -2.17 -6.54
C LEU A 17 -6.21 -3.01 -7.31
N GLN A 18 -5.59 -3.94 -6.60
CA GLN A 18 -4.60 -4.83 -7.16
C GLN A 18 -5.18 -6.23 -7.02
N THR A 19 -5.62 -6.81 -8.14
CA THR A 19 -6.17 -8.17 -8.18
C THR A 19 -5.05 -9.21 -8.10
N SER A 20 -3.84 -8.83 -8.53
CA SER A 20 -2.61 -9.63 -8.46
C SER A 20 -1.37 -8.73 -8.60
N PRO A 21 -0.15 -9.18 -8.21
CA PRO A 21 1.07 -8.38 -8.34
C PRO A 21 1.29 -7.81 -9.75
N GLY A 22 1.20 -6.49 -9.88
CA GLY A 22 1.38 -5.75 -11.13
C GLY A 22 0.12 -5.60 -12.00
N SER A 23 -1.03 -6.13 -11.59
CA SER A 23 -2.32 -5.95 -12.26
C SER A 23 -3.22 -5.05 -11.44
N TYR A 24 -3.65 -3.94 -12.03
CA TYR A 24 -4.42 -2.90 -11.35
C TYR A 24 -5.77 -2.70 -12.02
N ASN A 25 -6.82 -2.55 -11.22
CA ASN A 25 -8.11 -2.08 -11.69
C ASN A 25 -8.09 -0.54 -11.74
N GLU A 26 -8.33 0.05 -12.91
CA GLU A 26 -8.29 1.51 -13.16
C GLU A 26 -9.32 2.29 -12.30
N ASP A 27 -10.37 1.60 -11.81
CA ASP A 27 -11.51 2.23 -11.13
C ASP A 27 -11.38 2.39 -9.62
N VAL A 28 -10.46 1.73 -8.91
CA VAL A 28 -10.46 1.81 -7.44
C VAL A 28 -9.08 1.67 -6.85
N PHE A 29 -8.71 2.63 -6.01
CA PHE A 29 -7.56 2.56 -5.10
C PHE A 29 -8.07 2.02 -3.73
N LYS A 30 -7.46 0.97 -3.11
CA LYS A 30 -7.37 0.65 -1.63
C LYS A 30 -6.44 -0.47 -1.19
N ILE A 31 -5.79 -0.27 -0.02
CA ILE A 31 -5.89 -1.02 1.28
C ILE A 31 -4.78 -0.47 2.26
N LEU A 32 -5.04 -0.23 3.58
CA LEU A 32 -3.98 0.11 4.59
C LEU A 32 -3.95 -0.75 5.86
N GLU A 33 -5.01 -1.44 6.27
CA GLU A 33 -4.89 -2.42 7.36
C GLU A 33 -4.61 -3.83 6.83
N GLU A 34 -5.29 -4.26 5.77
CA GLU A 34 -5.11 -5.62 5.24
C GLU A 34 -3.87 -5.79 4.34
N LYS A 35 -3.07 -4.74 4.12
CA LYS A 35 -2.07 -4.73 3.04
C LYS A 35 -0.83 -5.55 3.38
N GLU A 36 -0.37 -5.45 4.62
CA GLU A 36 0.78 -6.22 5.10
C GLU A 36 0.48 -7.72 4.93
N ASN A 37 -0.66 -8.16 5.45
CA ASN A 37 -1.12 -9.54 5.29
C ASN A 37 -1.36 -9.88 3.81
N LYS A 38 -2.04 -9.06 3.01
CA LYS A 38 -2.31 -9.35 1.58
C LYS A 38 -1.04 -9.49 0.73
N TYR A 39 -0.01 -8.65 0.93
CA TYR A 39 1.25 -8.83 0.19
C TYR A 39 1.99 -10.09 0.62
N VAL A 40 1.98 -10.40 1.92
CA VAL A 40 2.52 -11.65 2.46
C VAL A 40 1.76 -12.85 1.88
N GLN A 41 0.42 -12.81 1.78
CA GLN A 41 -0.39 -13.86 1.15
C GLN A 41 -0.06 -14.05 -0.34
N TRP A 42 0.13 -12.97 -1.10
CA TRP A 42 0.55 -13.08 -2.51
C TRP A 42 1.94 -13.68 -2.67
N ALA A 43 2.86 -13.36 -1.77
CA ALA A 43 4.18 -13.97 -1.75
C ALA A 43 4.09 -15.47 -1.37
N LYS A 44 3.23 -15.85 -0.41
CA LYS A 44 2.92 -17.26 -0.07
C LYS A 44 2.38 -18.03 -1.26
N GLN A 45 1.42 -17.47 -2.01
CA GLN A 45 0.87 -18.09 -3.21
C GLN A 45 1.92 -18.30 -4.33
N ARG A 46 3.01 -17.52 -4.31
CA ARG A 46 4.15 -17.67 -5.21
C ARG A 46 5.26 -18.58 -4.66
N GLY A 47 4.98 -19.31 -3.57
CA GLY A 47 5.88 -20.31 -2.99
C GLY A 47 6.93 -19.75 -2.03
N GLN A 48 6.74 -18.53 -1.50
CA GLN A 48 7.57 -18.03 -0.39
C GLN A 48 7.08 -18.62 0.93
N ASP A 49 8.01 -19.13 1.73
CA ASP A 49 7.75 -19.56 3.10
C ASP A 49 7.78 -18.34 4.02
N LEU A 50 6.60 -17.77 4.29
CA LEU A 50 6.43 -16.60 5.16
C LEU A 50 5.60 -17.01 6.37
N GLU A 51 6.04 -16.64 7.56
CA GLU A 51 5.40 -17.11 8.79
C GLU A 51 4.52 -16.02 9.41
N ASN A 52 4.87 -14.74 9.25
CA ASN A 52 4.26 -13.63 9.97
C ASN A 52 4.00 -12.39 9.08
N GLU A 53 3.05 -11.55 9.48
CA GLU A 53 2.74 -10.26 8.85
C GLU A 53 3.95 -9.30 8.86
N ASP A 54 4.82 -9.44 9.86
CA ASP A 54 6.10 -8.71 9.95
C ASP A 54 7.05 -8.99 8.77
N ASP A 55 6.83 -10.09 8.03
CA ASP A 55 7.59 -10.39 6.81
C ASP A 55 7.37 -9.33 5.72
N PHE A 56 6.34 -8.50 5.85
CA PHE A 56 6.17 -7.31 5.04
C PHE A 56 7.39 -6.39 5.07
N TYR A 57 8.00 -6.21 6.24
CA TYR A 57 9.13 -5.31 6.45
C TYR A 57 10.47 -5.96 6.05
N THR A 58 10.57 -7.30 6.10
CA THR A 58 11.82 -8.03 5.94
C THR A 58 11.98 -8.66 4.56
N ASN A 59 10.92 -9.25 3.99
CA ASN A 59 10.99 -10.00 2.75
C ASN A 59 11.20 -9.11 1.52
N SER A 60 12.17 -9.45 0.67
CA SER A 60 12.55 -8.66 -0.50
C SER A 60 11.44 -8.59 -1.57
N LEU A 61 10.73 -9.71 -1.79
CA LEU A 61 9.65 -9.80 -2.78
C LEU A 61 8.43 -8.98 -2.35
N VAL A 62 8.07 -9.04 -1.07
CA VAL A 62 6.97 -8.23 -0.52
C VAL A 62 7.30 -6.74 -0.60
N LYS A 63 8.52 -6.34 -0.23
CA LYS A 63 8.99 -4.96 -0.42
C LYS A 63 8.96 -4.52 -1.88
N GLU A 64 9.27 -5.41 -2.81
CA GLU A 64 9.17 -5.12 -4.24
C GLU A 64 7.72 -4.84 -4.66
N TYR A 65 6.76 -5.65 -4.20
CA TYR A 65 5.34 -5.40 -4.48
C TYR A 65 4.87 -4.06 -3.93
N TYR A 66 5.28 -3.70 -2.71
CA TYR A 66 4.97 -2.40 -2.14
C TYR A 66 5.59 -1.26 -2.96
N LYS A 67 6.87 -1.36 -3.34
CA LYS A 67 7.55 -0.36 -4.18
C LYS A 67 6.90 -0.19 -5.55
N ASN A 68 6.48 -1.29 -6.18
CA ASN A 68 5.78 -1.25 -7.46
C ASN A 68 4.44 -0.53 -7.35
N HIS A 69 3.71 -0.76 -6.25
CA HIS A 69 2.49 -0.03 -5.96
C HIS A 69 2.74 1.46 -5.72
N VAL A 70 3.73 1.83 -4.90
CA VAL A 70 4.11 3.24 -4.68
C VAL A 70 4.44 3.91 -6.01
N LYS A 71 5.19 3.23 -6.88
CA LYS A 71 5.50 3.73 -8.23
C LYS A 71 4.22 3.97 -9.03
N ALA A 72 3.28 3.03 -9.05
CA ALA A 72 2.01 3.17 -9.76
C ALA A 72 1.20 4.39 -9.28
N VAL A 73 1.13 4.61 -7.96
CA VAL A 73 0.45 5.79 -7.38
C VAL A 73 1.14 7.08 -7.83
N LEU A 74 2.46 7.17 -7.69
CA LEU A 74 3.22 8.38 -8.03
C LEU A 74 3.18 8.72 -9.53
N THR A 75 3.15 7.70 -10.39
CA THR A 75 3.10 7.88 -11.85
C THR A 75 1.67 7.91 -12.41
N ARG A 76 0.63 7.86 -11.57
CA ARG A 76 -0.75 8.02 -12.05
C ARG A 76 -0.93 9.42 -12.60
N ASN A 77 -1.43 9.48 -13.83
CA ASN A 77 -1.90 10.72 -14.41
C ASN A 77 -3.32 11.01 -13.93
N ASN A 78 -3.54 12.18 -13.34
CA ASN A 78 -4.86 12.61 -12.95
C ASN A 78 -5.70 12.85 -14.22
N THR A 79 -6.80 12.12 -14.39
CA THR A 79 -7.65 12.25 -15.59
C THR A 79 -8.42 13.57 -15.67
N ILE A 80 -8.52 14.30 -14.56
CA ILE A 80 -9.18 15.62 -14.49
C ILE A 80 -8.18 16.73 -14.79
N THR A 81 -7.01 16.73 -14.15
CA THR A 81 -6.02 17.82 -14.28
C THR A 81 -4.94 17.56 -15.33
N GLY A 82 -4.75 16.30 -15.75
CA GLY A 82 -3.70 15.88 -16.67
C GLY A 82 -2.28 15.92 -16.08
N VAL A 83 -2.17 16.07 -14.76
CA VAL A 83 -0.90 16.15 -14.03
C VAL A 83 -0.62 14.81 -13.33
N LEU A 84 0.64 14.37 -13.35
CA LEU A 84 1.06 13.20 -12.57
C LEU A 84 0.96 13.50 -11.08
N TYR A 85 0.50 12.55 -10.27
CA TYR A 85 0.36 12.77 -8.83
C TYR A 85 1.65 13.22 -8.15
N LYS A 86 2.82 12.72 -8.58
CA LYS A 86 4.12 13.18 -8.05
C LYS A 86 4.43 14.66 -8.34
N ASP A 87 3.78 15.26 -9.34
CA ASP A 87 4.00 16.63 -9.83
C ASP A 87 2.83 17.56 -9.47
N ASP A 88 1.78 17.07 -8.79
CA ASP A 88 0.59 17.84 -8.42
C ASP A 88 0.83 18.63 -7.11
N PRO A 89 0.85 19.98 -7.14
CA PRO A 89 1.13 20.81 -5.97
C PRO A 89 0.00 20.77 -4.92
N THR A 90 -1.15 20.18 -5.23
CA THR A 90 -2.25 19.95 -4.29
C THR A 90 -1.88 18.89 -3.25
N ILE A 91 -0.95 17.98 -3.59
CA ILE A 91 -0.49 16.93 -2.68
C ILE A 91 0.64 17.49 -1.81
N PHE A 92 0.32 17.74 -0.54
CA PHE A 92 1.28 18.29 0.40
C PHE A 92 2.35 17.27 0.84
N ALA A 93 1.93 16.05 1.15
CA ALA A 93 2.81 14.97 1.60
C ALA A 93 2.17 13.60 1.33
N TRP A 94 3.02 12.56 1.31
CA TRP A 94 2.60 11.16 1.24
C TRP A 94 2.83 10.48 2.59
N GLU A 95 1.87 9.68 3.01
CA GLU A 95 1.97 8.80 4.18
C GLU A 95 2.24 7.37 3.70
N LEU A 96 3.30 6.74 4.21
CA LEU A 96 3.71 5.41 3.75
C LEU A 96 2.75 4.32 4.21
N ILE A 97 2.33 4.40 5.47
CA ILE A 97 1.42 3.47 6.11
C ILE A 97 0.73 4.17 7.29
N ASN A 98 -0.56 3.90 7.49
CA ASN A 98 -1.27 4.34 8.68
C ASN A 98 -1.07 3.31 9.78
N GLU A 99 -0.74 3.80 10.97
CA GLU A 99 -0.69 3.02 12.20
C GLU A 99 0.04 1.68 11.99
N PRO A 100 1.32 1.71 11.58
CA PRO A 100 2.07 0.48 11.38
C PRO A 100 2.11 -0.34 12.66
N HIS A 101 1.74 -1.61 12.55
CA HIS A 101 1.85 -2.58 13.63
C HIS A 101 3.02 -3.50 13.32
N CYS A 102 3.88 -3.71 14.30
CA CYS A 102 4.96 -4.70 14.23
C CYS A 102 4.97 -5.49 15.55
N PRO A 103 4.10 -6.50 15.70
CA PRO A 103 3.90 -7.20 16.97
C PRO A 103 5.18 -7.86 17.50
N THR A 104 6.11 -8.25 16.62
CA THR A 104 7.40 -8.85 17.01
C THR A 104 8.53 -7.84 17.21
N GLY A 105 8.29 -6.56 16.93
CA GLY A 105 9.25 -5.49 17.15
C GLY A 105 9.50 -5.21 18.64
N PRO A 106 10.69 -4.72 19.03
CA PRO A 106 11.03 -4.47 20.44
C PRO A 106 10.14 -3.42 21.13
N SER A 107 9.41 -2.58 20.38
CA SER A 107 8.42 -1.63 20.91
C SER A 107 7.01 -2.21 21.08
N GLY A 108 6.76 -3.43 20.60
CA GLY A 108 5.48 -4.15 20.73
C GLY A 108 5.42 -5.07 21.95
N ALA A 109 6.51 -5.16 22.73
CA ALA A 109 6.52 -5.86 24.01
C ALA A 109 5.58 -5.14 24.98
N ARG A 110 4.37 -5.68 25.16
CA ARG A 110 3.48 -5.31 26.26
C ARG A 110 4.27 -5.50 27.57
N PHE A 111 4.49 -4.42 28.30
CA PHE A 111 4.82 -4.48 29.72
C PHE A 111 3.66 -5.11 30.50
#